data_AF-A0A6C0ELW4-F1
#
_entry.id   AF-A0A6C0ELW4-F1
#
_cell.length_a   1.000
_cell.length_b   1.000
_cell.length_c   1.000
_cell.angle_alpha   90.00
_cell.angle_beta   90.00
_cell.angle_gamma   90.00
#
_symmetry.space_group_name_H-M   'P 1'
#
loop_
_entity.id
_entity.type
_entity.pdbx_description
1 polymer ?
#
loop_
_entity_poly.entity_id
_entity_poly.type
_entity_poly.pdbx_seq_one_letter_code
_entity_poly.pdbx_strand_id
1 'polypeptide(L)'
;MNKVDLNIDNYSYEDILELFHLDYNFDINELKSAKKIVLKTHPDKSKLPKEYFLFYSKAYKMLYYVYEFRLKSKKNEHDEYENMKNEKSEANTELINQMNKKEKFNSWFNRLFEKYYDKDDNGYGEWLSEEETKNTPKMNNMREMNEYIEAKKQSLSNEQSLIKQDYIQNIPSECSNLLNQDNEQYSSGNIFSKFQYEDLKKAHEETLIPVSQNLLESRHQYKNTGELVRERKNNIDLLSEQESNDILQNKTTKDNEISSNRAFSLIKQEEESKKRNNLFWGQLKMLENKK
;
A
#
# COMPACT_ATOMS: atom_id res chain seq x y z
N MET A 1 -26.95 -1.10 -26.55
CA MET A 1 -25.61 -0.57 -26.85
C MET A 1 -25.05 -0.01 -25.56
N ASN A 2 -24.13 -0.73 -24.94
CA ASN A 2 -23.56 -0.34 -23.65
C ASN A 2 -22.76 0.94 -23.85
N LYS A 3 -23.16 2.00 -23.14
CA LYS A 3 -22.49 3.29 -23.14
C LYS A 3 -21.10 3.06 -22.54
N VAL A 4 -20.05 3.11 -23.35
CA VAL A 4 -18.67 2.99 -22.88
C VAL A 4 -18.43 4.06 -21.84
N ASP A 5 -17.96 3.68 -20.66
CA ASP A 5 -17.62 4.64 -19.61
C ASP A 5 -16.35 5.38 -20.01
N LEU A 6 -16.47 6.69 -20.22
CA LEU A 6 -15.37 7.57 -20.61
C LEU A 6 -14.71 8.25 -19.42
N ASN A 7 -15.10 7.87 -18.19
CA ASN A 7 -14.48 8.39 -16.98
C ASN A 7 -13.33 7.47 -16.54
N ILE A 8 -12.09 7.93 -16.72
CA ILE A 8 -10.89 7.18 -16.31
C ILE A 8 -10.84 6.95 -14.79
N ASP A 9 -11.52 7.78 -14.00
CA ASP A 9 -11.44 7.71 -12.53
C ASP A 9 -12.11 6.41 -12.01
N ASN A 10 -12.96 5.77 -12.83
CA ASN A 10 -13.65 4.50 -12.56
C ASN A 10 -12.84 3.25 -12.95
N TYR A 11 -11.70 3.41 -13.64
CA TYR A 11 -10.90 2.28 -14.12
C TYR A 11 -9.79 1.95 -13.11
N SER A 12 -9.59 0.66 -12.88
CA SER A 12 -8.42 0.14 -12.17
C SER A 12 -7.19 0.15 -13.08
N TYR A 13 -6.02 -0.14 -12.50
CA TYR A 13 -4.80 -0.25 -13.28
C TYR A 13 -4.88 -1.43 -14.27
N GLU A 14 -5.47 -2.53 -13.82
CA GLU A 14 -5.76 -3.74 -14.60
C GLU A 14 -6.62 -3.42 -15.83
N ASP A 15 -7.71 -2.66 -15.65
CA ASP A 15 -8.59 -2.30 -16.75
C ASP A 15 -7.87 -1.42 -17.80
N ILE A 16 -6.95 -0.56 -17.34
CA ILE A 16 -6.14 0.27 -18.24
C ILE A 16 -5.10 -0.58 -18.99
N LEU A 17 -4.49 -1.57 -18.34
CA LEU A 17 -3.61 -2.52 -19.02
C LEU A 17 -4.37 -3.31 -20.09
N GLU A 18 -5.57 -3.81 -19.76
CA GLU A 18 -6.42 -4.56 -20.69
C GLU A 18 -6.84 -3.70 -21.88
N LEU A 19 -7.16 -2.41 -21.67
CA LEU A 19 -7.51 -1.45 -22.71
C LEU A 19 -6.44 -1.31 -23.80
N PHE A 20 -5.17 -1.46 -23.44
CA PHE A 20 -4.03 -1.38 -24.36
C PHE A 20 -3.44 -2.75 -24.72
N HIS A 21 -4.03 -3.84 -24.21
CA HIS A 21 -3.54 -5.21 -24.35
C HIS A 21 -2.10 -5.37 -23.87
N LEU A 22 -1.82 -4.88 -22.67
CA LEU A 22 -0.52 -4.91 -22.02
C LEU A 22 -0.51 -5.87 -20.83
N ASP A 23 0.64 -6.50 -20.57
CA ASP A 23 0.93 -7.23 -19.34
C ASP A 23 1.69 -6.32 -18.36
N TYR A 24 1.70 -6.60 -17.05
CA TYR A 24 2.40 -5.81 -16.03
C TYR A 24 3.90 -5.63 -16.32
N ASN A 25 4.50 -6.60 -17.01
CA ASN A 25 5.91 -6.60 -17.37
C ASN A 25 6.23 -5.84 -18.67
N PHE A 26 5.36 -4.93 -19.10
CA PHE A 26 5.51 -4.28 -20.41
C PHE A 26 6.78 -3.43 -20.57
N ASP A 27 7.29 -3.38 -21.80
CA ASP A 27 8.52 -2.67 -22.21
C ASP A 27 8.22 -1.45 -23.14
N ILE A 28 9.27 -0.68 -23.47
CA ILE A 28 9.22 0.50 -24.35
C ILE A 28 8.50 0.21 -25.68
N ASN A 29 8.70 -0.97 -26.25
CA ASN A 29 8.10 -1.35 -27.53
C ASN A 29 6.57 -1.49 -27.44
N GLU A 30 6.08 -2.02 -26.33
CA GLU A 30 4.65 -2.15 -26.07
C GLU A 30 4.04 -0.80 -25.72
N LEU A 31 4.77 0.06 -24.99
CA LEU A 31 4.38 1.44 -24.76
C LEU A 31 4.26 2.25 -26.07
N LYS A 32 5.17 2.04 -27.03
CA LYS A 32 5.07 2.61 -28.38
C LYS A 32 3.83 2.10 -29.12
N SER A 33 3.44 0.85 -28.91
CA SER A 33 2.23 0.27 -29.49
C SER A 33 0.97 0.87 -28.87
N ALA A 34 0.94 1.05 -27.55
CA ALA A 34 -0.12 1.78 -26.85
C ALA A 34 -0.27 3.21 -27.39
N LYS A 35 0.85 3.92 -27.61
CA LYS A 35 0.84 5.26 -28.24
C LYS A 35 0.22 5.26 -29.64
N LYS A 36 0.47 4.22 -30.44
CA LYS A 36 -0.16 4.07 -31.76
C LYS A 36 -1.68 3.89 -31.65
N ILE A 37 -2.17 3.19 -30.63
CA ILE A 37 -3.61 3.02 -30.38
C ILE A 37 -4.24 4.39 -30.08
N VAL A 38 -3.65 5.20 -29.19
CA VAL A 38 -4.14 6.58 -28.90
C VAL A 38 -4.17 7.44 -30.16
N LEU A 39 -3.15 7.34 -31.02
CA LEU A 39 -3.13 8.12 -32.27
C LEU A 39 -4.21 7.69 -33.25
N LYS A 40 -4.64 6.42 -33.22
CA LYS A 40 -5.75 5.92 -34.04
C LYS A 40 -7.11 6.38 -33.51
N THR A 41 -7.25 6.64 -32.21
CA THR A 41 -8.51 7.14 -31.63
C THR A 41 -8.74 8.62 -31.85
N HIS A 42 -7.78 9.36 -32.42
CA HIS A 42 -7.92 10.77 -32.76
C HIS A 42 -9.17 11.03 -33.64
N PRO A 43 -9.97 12.09 -33.37
CA PRO A 43 -11.24 12.35 -34.07
C PRO A 43 -11.11 12.39 -35.59
N ASP A 44 -9.98 12.94 -36.07
CA ASP A 44 -9.66 13.06 -37.49
C ASP A 44 -9.51 11.69 -38.20
N LYS A 45 -9.08 10.66 -37.46
CA LYS A 45 -8.82 9.31 -38.02
C LYS A 45 -9.94 8.32 -37.75
N SER A 46 -10.48 8.34 -36.53
CA SER A 46 -11.52 7.40 -36.09
C SER A 46 -12.94 7.91 -36.38
N LYS A 47 -13.11 9.21 -36.66
CA LYS A 47 -14.41 9.91 -36.70
C LYS A 47 -15.20 9.78 -35.39
N LEU A 48 -14.55 9.39 -34.29
CA LEU A 48 -15.15 9.32 -32.97
C LEU A 48 -15.16 10.69 -32.28
N PRO A 49 -16.07 10.92 -31.32
CA PRO A 49 -16.06 12.12 -30.50
C PRO A 49 -14.72 12.35 -29.81
N LYS A 50 -14.35 13.63 -29.60
CA LYS A 50 -13.13 14.06 -28.90
C LYS A 50 -12.94 13.39 -27.53
N GLU A 51 -14.03 13.05 -26.86
CA GLU A 51 -14.04 12.45 -25.53
C GLU A 51 -13.28 11.12 -25.48
N TYR A 52 -13.39 10.28 -26.52
CA TYR A 52 -12.65 9.03 -26.62
C TYR A 52 -11.15 9.30 -26.69
N PHE A 53 -10.71 10.20 -27.56
CA PHE A 53 -9.29 10.55 -27.66
C PHE A 53 -8.74 11.11 -26.33
N LEU A 54 -9.53 11.94 -25.64
CA LEU A 54 -9.12 12.52 -24.36
C LEU A 54 -8.98 11.44 -23.27
N PHE A 55 -9.91 10.47 -23.24
CA PHE A 55 -9.85 9.30 -22.38
C PHE A 55 -8.60 8.46 -22.64
N TYR A 56 -8.38 8.00 -23.88
CA TYR A 56 -7.21 7.21 -24.25
C TYR A 56 -5.89 7.97 -24.02
N SER A 57 -5.87 9.29 -24.23
CA SER A 57 -4.70 10.11 -23.94
C SER A 57 -4.42 10.22 -22.45
N LYS A 58 -5.44 10.31 -21.60
CA LYS A 58 -5.26 10.34 -20.14
C LYS A 58 -4.78 8.97 -19.63
N ALA A 59 -5.40 7.89 -20.09
CA ALA A 59 -4.99 6.52 -19.77
C ALA A 59 -3.52 6.23 -20.15
N TYR A 60 -3.10 6.63 -21.36
CA TYR A 60 -1.70 6.47 -21.79
C TYR A 60 -0.72 7.29 -20.95
N LYS A 61 -1.09 8.51 -20.52
CA LYS A 61 -0.22 9.32 -19.64
C LYS A 61 -0.01 8.64 -18.29
N MET A 62 -1.06 8.04 -17.72
CA MET A 62 -0.97 7.27 -16.48
C MET A 62 -0.03 6.06 -16.66
N LEU A 63 -0.20 5.29 -17.74
CA LEU A 63 0.70 4.17 -18.06
C LEU A 63 2.16 4.60 -18.22
N TYR A 64 2.39 5.71 -18.93
CA TYR A 64 3.73 6.25 -19.12
C TYR A 64 4.38 6.63 -17.79
N TYR A 65 3.64 7.28 -16.89
CA TYR A 65 4.15 7.62 -15.56
C TYR A 65 4.48 6.36 -14.75
N VAL A 66 3.60 5.35 -14.76
CA VAL A 66 3.86 4.08 -14.05
C VAL A 66 5.13 3.42 -14.58
N TYR A 67 5.34 3.43 -15.90
CA TYR A 67 6.57 2.93 -16.52
C TYR A 67 7.82 3.71 -16.08
N GLU A 68 7.77 5.04 -16.12
CA GLU A 68 8.86 5.90 -15.64
C GLU A 68 9.17 5.67 -14.15
N PHE A 69 8.14 5.50 -13.32
CA PHE A 69 8.29 5.22 -11.90
C PHE A 69 9.05 3.91 -11.68
N ARG A 70 8.68 2.83 -12.38
CA ARG A 70 9.39 1.54 -12.34
C ARG A 70 10.85 1.65 -12.77
N LEU A 71 11.15 2.46 -13.78
CA LEU A 71 12.52 2.69 -14.23
C LEU A 71 13.35 3.44 -13.19
N LYS A 72 12.78 4.47 -12.56
CA LYS A 72 13.46 5.25 -11.52
C LYS A 72 13.75 4.40 -10.28
N SER A 73 12.82 3.52 -9.88
CA SER A 73 13.06 2.57 -8.78
C SER A 73 14.22 1.61 -9.04
N LYS A 74 14.59 1.35 -10.30
CA LYS A 74 15.75 0.50 -10.66
C LYS A 74 17.08 1.25 -10.67
N LYS A 75 17.06 2.58 -10.69
CA LYS A 75 18.27 3.40 -10.65
C LYS A 75 18.68 3.60 -9.19
N ASN A 76 19.81 3.01 -8.81
CA ASN A 76 20.51 3.31 -7.56
C ASN A 76 21.26 4.65 -7.69
N GLU A 77 20.56 5.73 -8.02
CA GLU A 77 21.14 7.07 -7.93
C GLU A 77 20.98 7.52 -6.47
N HIS A 78 22.13 7.70 -5.78
CA HIS A 78 22.18 8.45 -4.53
C HIS A 78 21.85 9.90 -4.88
N ASP A 79 20.56 10.21 -5.02
CA ASP A 79 20.11 11.57 -5.16
C ASP A 79 20.40 12.26 -3.83
N GLU A 80 21.37 13.18 -3.83
CA GLU A 80 21.48 14.18 -2.77
C GLU A 80 20.10 14.80 -2.61
N TYR A 81 19.56 14.77 -1.38
CA TYR A 81 18.30 15.44 -1.07
C TYR A 81 18.48 16.94 -1.36
N GLU A 82 18.20 17.37 -2.58
CA GLU A 82 17.97 18.78 -2.84
C GLU A 82 16.79 19.16 -1.95
N ASN A 83 17.04 20.06 -1.00
CA ASN A 83 15.97 20.72 -0.27
C ASN A 83 15.02 21.25 -1.32
N MET A 84 13.83 20.63 -1.43
CA MET A 84 12.73 21.16 -2.23
C MET A 84 12.64 22.64 -1.87
N LYS A 85 13.12 23.51 -2.77
CA LYS A 85 12.91 24.94 -2.61
C LYS A 85 11.41 25.06 -2.63
N ASN A 86 10.82 25.31 -1.46
CA ASN A 86 9.42 25.67 -1.36
C ASN A 86 9.24 26.82 -2.34
N GLU A 87 8.63 26.54 -3.49
CA GLU A 87 8.15 27.56 -4.41
C GLU A 87 7.01 28.26 -3.67
N LYS A 88 7.39 29.12 -2.72
CA LYS A 88 6.47 30.05 -2.07
C LYS A 88 6.03 30.99 -3.18
N SER A 89 4.86 30.71 -3.74
CA SER A 89 4.14 31.69 -4.52
C SER A 89 3.94 32.91 -3.64
N GLU A 90 4.66 34.00 -3.92
CA GLU A 90 4.59 35.27 -3.16
C GLU A 90 3.12 35.72 -3.03
N ALA A 91 2.33 35.55 -4.08
CA ALA A 91 0.89 35.83 -4.11
C ALA A 91 0.08 35.03 -3.06
N ASN A 92 0.43 33.76 -2.82
CA ASN A 92 -0.26 32.96 -1.81
C ASN A 92 0.10 33.41 -0.39
N THR A 93 1.35 33.85 -0.18
CA THR A 93 1.81 34.33 1.14
C THR A 93 1.16 35.66 1.55
N GLU A 94 1.02 36.58 0.60
CA GLU A 94 0.32 37.85 0.84
C GLU A 94 -1.15 37.62 1.18
N LEU A 95 -1.81 36.71 0.45
CA LEU A 95 -3.21 36.39 0.66
C LEU A 95 -3.48 35.75 2.03
N ILE A 96 -2.60 34.85 2.49
CA ILE A 96 -2.66 34.28 3.85
C ILE A 96 -2.50 35.38 4.90
N ASN A 97 -1.52 36.28 4.73
CA ASN A 97 -1.26 37.37 5.68
C ASN A 97 -2.44 38.35 5.80
N GLN A 98 -3.18 38.56 4.72
CA GLN A 98 -4.41 39.37 4.74
C GLN A 98 -5.56 38.65 5.43
N MET A 99 -5.70 37.33 5.21
CA MET A 99 -6.79 36.54 5.79
C MET A 99 -6.61 36.29 7.29
N ASN A 100 -5.39 36.15 7.78
CA ASN A 100 -5.08 36.04 9.21
C ASN A 100 -5.55 37.25 10.05
N LYS A 101 -5.80 38.40 9.42
CA LYS A 101 -6.27 39.63 10.10
C LYS A 101 -7.79 39.69 10.29
N LYS A 102 -8.56 38.72 9.76
CA LYS A 102 -10.02 38.70 9.88
C LYS A 102 -10.47 37.99 11.16
N GLU A 103 -11.42 38.58 11.90
CA GLU A 103 -11.88 38.10 13.23
C GLU A 103 -12.48 36.67 13.26
N LYS A 104 -12.75 36.05 12.10
CA LYS A 104 -13.30 34.68 11.99
C LYS A 104 -12.44 33.74 11.14
N PHE A 105 -11.18 34.07 10.92
CA PHE A 105 -10.27 33.27 10.10
C PHE A 105 -10.22 31.81 10.55
N ASN A 106 -9.99 31.55 11.84
CA ASN A 106 -9.83 30.18 12.36
C ASN A 106 -11.08 29.31 12.13
N SER A 107 -12.28 29.84 12.40
CA SER A 107 -13.53 29.10 12.17
C SER A 107 -13.77 28.83 10.68
N TRP A 108 -13.46 29.81 9.83
CA TRP A 108 -13.55 29.66 8.39
C TRP A 108 -12.53 28.65 7.84
N PHE A 109 -11.27 28.75 8.27
CA PHE A 109 -10.16 27.89 7.88
C PHE A 109 -10.45 26.46 8.29
N ASN A 110 -10.81 26.22 9.56
CA ASN A 110 -11.14 24.87 10.03
C ASN A 110 -12.28 24.27 9.22
N ARG A 111 -13.33 25.03 8.90
CA ARG A 111 -14.41 24.53 8.05
C ARG A 111 -13.94 24.20 6.63
N LEU A 112 -13.05 25.00 6.05
CA LEU A 112 -12.52 24.74 4.72
C LEU A 112 -11.54 23.56 4.71
N PHE A 113 -10.72 23.47 5.76
CA PHE A 113 -9.78 22.39 6.00
C PHE A 113 -10.54 21.08 6.16
N GLU A 114 -11.47 20.98 7.11
CA GLU A 114 -12.31 19.78 7.31
C GLU A 114 -13.07 19.34 6.06
N LYS A 115 -13.36 20.27 5.13
CA LYS A 115 -14.05 19.97 3.87
C LYS A 115 -13.15 19.36 2.80
N TYR A 116 -11.87 19.74 2.75
CA TYR A 116 -10.93 19.33 1.69
C TYR A 116 -9.75 18.50 2.18
N TYR A 117 -9.62 18.37 3.50
CA TYR A 117 -8.69 17.47 4.16
C TYR A 117 -9.11 16.03 3.85
N ASP A 118 -8.13 15.21 3.50
CA ASP A 118 -8.32 13.79 3.31
C ASP A 118 -8.32 13.14 4.70
N LYS A 119 -9.48 12.70 5.18
CA LYS A 119 -9.55 11.93 6.43
C LYS A 119 -9.23 10.48 6.10
N ASP A 120 -8.05 10.05 6.50
CA ASP A 120 -7.75 8.62 6.60
C ASP A 120 -8.24 8.12 7.96
N ASP A 121 -9.37 7.40 7.95
CA ASP A 121 -9.96 6.80 9.14
C ASP A 121 -9.41 5.37 9.40
N ASN A 122 -8.39 4.95 8.65
CA ASN A 122 -7.84 3.59 8.60
C ASN A 122 -6.88 3.23 9.76
N GLY A 123 -7.05 3.86 10.92
CA GLY A 123 -6.24 3.58 12.11
C GLY A 123 -6.90 2.58 13.05
N TYR A 124 -6.15 2.11 14.04
CA TYR A 124 -6.72 1.33 15.15
C TYR A 124 -7.55 2.17 16.14
N GLY A 125 -8.01 3.36 15.74
CA GLY A 125 -8.73 4.27 16.63
C GLY A 125 -10.05 3.71 17.13
N GLU A 126 -10.85 3.13 16.23
CA GLU A 126 -12.10 2.46 16.58
C GLU A 126 -11.85 1.20 17.43
N TRP A 127 -10.95 0.32 16.98
CA TRP A 127 -10.53 -0.88 17.71
C TRP A 127 -10.01 -0.57 19.12
N LEU A 128 -9.21 0.50 19.29
CA LEU A 128 -8.67 0.90 20.60
C LEU A 128 -9.73 1.56 21.50
N SER A 129 -10.72 2.22 20.89
CA SER A 129 -11.80 2.90 21.61
C SER A 129 -12.90 1.95 22.07
N GLU A 130 -13.04 0.79 21.41
CA GLU A 130 -13.80 -0.32 21.95
C GLU A 130 -13.11 -0.77 23.25
N GLU A 131 -13.77 -0.54 24.39
CA GLU A 131 -13.28 -1.04 25.67
C GLU A 131 -13.18 -2.58 25.63
N GLU A 132 -12.03 -3.11 25.23
CA GLU A 132 -11.64 -4.53 25.29
C GLU A 132 -11.48 -5.04 26.74
N THR A 133 -12.31 -4.56 27.67
CA THR A 133 -12.35 -5.07 29.04
C THR A 133 -13.30 -6.27 29.22
N LYS A 134 -13.82 -6.88 28.14
CA LYS A 134 -15.02 -7.74 28.25
C LYS A 134 -14.94 -9.22 27.88
N ASN A 135 -13.82 -9.78 27.42
CA ASN A 135 -13.81 -11.20 27.00
C ASN A 135 -12.82 -12.13 27.72
N THR A 136 -12.02 -11.65 28.68
CA THR A 136 -11.29 -12.56 29.57
C THR A 136 -12.24 -13.04 30.67
N PRO A 137 -12.64 -14.32 30.69
CA PRO A 137 -13.49 -14.82 31.76
C PRO A 137 -12.75 -14.66 33.10
N LYS A 138 -13.46 -14.22 34.14
CA LYS A 138 -12.90 -14.21 35.50
C LYS A 138 -12.64 -15.65 35.91
N MET A 139 -11.39 -15.99 36.15
CA MET A 139 -10.97 -17.31 36.62
C MET A 139 -10.67 -17.24 38.10
N ASN A 140 -11.10 -18.27 38.83
CA ASN A 140 -11.00 -18.28 40.29
C ASN A 140 -9.85 -19.16 40.79
N ASN A 141 -9.27 -20.00 39.92
CA ASN A 141 -8.17 -20.89 40.30
C ASN A 141 -7.11 -21.05 39.18
N MET A 142 -5.92 -21.51 39.58
CA MET A 142 -4.76 -21.71 38.68
C MET A 142 -5.01 -22.78 37.61
N ARG A 143 -5.88 -23.75 37.89
CA ARG A 143 -6.18 -24.84 36.95
C ARG A 143 -7.02 -24.36 35.77
N GLU A 144 -8.09 -23.61 36.05
CA GLU A 144 -8.93 -22.91 35.06
C GLU A 144 -8.08 -21.97 34.21
N MET A 145 -7.10 -21.27 34.82
CA MET A 145 -6.13 -20.45 34.10
C MET A 145 -5.28 -21.25 33.12
N ASN A 146 -4.74 -22.38 33.55
CA ASN A 146 -3.95 -23.24 32.68
C ASN A 146 -4.79 -23.83 31.53
N GLU A 147 -6.02 -24.28 31.83
CA GLU A 147 -6.94 -24.82 30.83
C GLU A 147 -7.33 -23.77 29.78
N TYR A 148 -7.58 -22.53 30.19
CA TYR A 148 -7.85 -21.41 29.27
C TYR A 148 -6.64 -21.05 28.40
N ILE A 149 -5.45 -20.95 28.98
CA ILE A 149 -4.23 -20.63 28.24
C ILE A 149 -3.97 -21.70 27.18
N GLU A 150 -4.14 -22.98 27.52
CA GLU A 150 -3.92 -24.08 26.59
C GLU A 150 -4.94 -24.07 25.45
N ALA A 151 -6.22 -23.82 25.74
CA ALA A 151 -7.25 -23.66 24.73
C ALA A 151 -6.96 -22.48 23.79
N LYS A 152 -6.50 -21.34 24.32
CA LYS A 152 -6.14 -20.16 23.53
C LYS A 152 -4.92 -20.44 22.65
N LYS A 153 -3.87 -21.08 23.18
CA LYS A 153 -2.70 -21.53 22.41
C LYS A 153 -3.08 -22.47 21.27
N GLN A 154 -4.04 -23.38 21.50
CA GLN A 154 -4.53 -24.28 20.46
C GLN A 154 -5.28 -23.53 19.35
N SER A 155 -6.14 -22.58 19.70
CA SER A 155 -6.82 -21.72 18.71
C SER A 155 -5.82 -20.95 17.85
N LEU A 156 -4.86 -20.26 18.49
CA LEU A 156 -3.84 -19.49 17.80
C LEU A 156 -2.95 -20.37 16.91
N SER A 157 -2.60 -21.57 17.39
CA SER A 157 -1.83 -22.55 16.60
C SER A 157 -2.57 -22.99 15.34
N ASN A 158 -3.89 -23.18 15.42
CA ASN A 158 -4.70 -23.56 14.27
C ASN A 158 -4.79 -22.42 13.26
N GLU A 159 -5.01 -21.19 13.72
CA GLU A 159 -4.99 -19.99 12.88
C GLU A 159 -3.64 -19.84 12.16
N GLN A 160 -2.52 -20.03 12.88
CA GLN A 160 -1.19 -19.97 12.27
C GLN A 160 -0.90 -21.09 11.27
N SER A 161 -1.48 -22.28 11.45
CA SER A 161 -1.32 -23.38 10.49
C SER A 161 -1.94 -23.09 9.13
N LEU A 162 -2.90 -22.14 9.07
CA LEU A 162 -3.54 -21.68 7.84
C LEU A 162 -2.76 -20.55 7.15
N ILE A 163 -1.78 -19.95 7.84
CA ILE A 163 -0.94 -18.91 7.25
C ILE A 163 -0.06 -19.56 6.18
N LYS A 164 -0.28 -19.16 4.93
CA LYS A 164 0.51 -19.58 3.78
C LYS A 164 1.98 -19.17 4.03
N GLN A 165 2.86 -20.16 4.17
CA GLN A 165 4.30 -19.92 4.17
C GLN A 165 4.74 -19.55 2.75
N ASP A 166 4.90 -18.25 2.50
CA ASP A 166 5.59 -17.79 1.30
C ASP A 166 7.10 -18.00 1.50
N TYR A 167 7.66 -19.02 0.84
CA TYR A 167 9.09 -19.33 0.83
C TYR A 167 9.96 -18.21 0.24
N ILE A 168 9.33 -17.24 -0.42
CA ILE A 168 9.97 -15.98 -0.81
C ILE A 168 9.99 -15.10 0.45
N GLN A 169 10.91 -15.40 1.38
CA GLN A 169 11.26 -14.48 2.45
C GLN A 169 11.87 -13.23 1.82
N ASN A 170 11.03 -12.27 1.47
CA ASN A 170 11.47 -10.89 1.43
C ASN A 170 11.77 -10.54 2.89
N ILE A 171 13.05 -10.50 3.26
CA ILE A 171 13.45 -9.74 4.44
C ILE A 171 12.83 -8.37 4.22
N PRO A 172 11.87 -7.94 5.05
CA PRO A 172 11.27 -6.62 4.87
C PRO A 172 12.40 -5.62 5.06
N SER A 173 12.93 -5.11 3.95
CA SER A 173 13.77 -3.92 3.99
C SER A 173 12.87 -2.82 4.53
N GLU A 174 13.39 -2.02 5.45
CA GLU A 174 12.73 -0.85 6.04
C GLU A 174 12.02 -0.03 4.97
N CYS A 175 10.75 -0.32 4.73
CA CYS A 175 9.95 0.31 3.70
C CYS A 175 8.62 0.56 4.34
N SER A 176 8.45 1.82 4.77
CA SER A 176 7.15 2.39 5.02
C SER A 176 6.29 2.23 3.77
N ASN A 177 5.06 1.75 3.94
CA ASN A 177 4.09 1.79 2.86
C ASN A 177 3.82 3.26 2.53
N LEU A 178 4.16 3.65 1.29
CA LEU A 178 3.98 5.00 0.77
C LEU A 178 2.51 5.34 0.51
N LEU A 179 1.65 4.32 0.52
CA LEU A 179 0.21 4.46 0.40
C LEU A 179 -0.41 4.33 1.78
N ASN A 180 -1.43 5.15 2.06
CA ASN A 180 -2.30 5.02 3.23
C ASN A 180 -3.31 3.86 3.06
N GLN A 181 -2.88 2.76 2.45
CA GLN A 181 -3.64 1.52 2.45
C GLN A 181 -3.38 0.81 3.78
N ASP A 182 -4.36 0.01 4.22
CA ASP A 182 -4.24 -0.78 5.45
C ASP A 182 -2.99 -1.64 5.38
N ASN A 183 -1.95 -1.23 6.11
CA ASN A 183 -0.79 -2.08 6.29
C ASN A 183 -1.24 -3.21 7.19
N GLU A 184 -1.11 -4.45 6.71
CA GLU A 184 -1.41 -5.63 7.53
C GLU A 184 -0.58 -5.66 8.82
N GLN A 185 0.58 -4.99 8.83
CA GLN A 185 1.48 -4.97 9.98
C GLN A 185 2.34 -3.69 10.02
N TYR A 186 2.35 -2.99 11.16
CA TYR A 186 3.21 -1.82 11.40
C TYR A 186 4.44 -2.12 12.27
N SER A 187 4.75 -3.39 12.49
CA SER A 187 5.89 -3.81 13.31
C SER A 187 7.22 -3.62 12.58
N SER A 188 8.29 -3.45 13.35
CA SER A 188 9.65 -3.50 12.80
C SER A 188 9.89 -4.89 12.20
N GLY A 189 10.05 -4.96 10.88
CA GLY A 189 10.18 -6.23 10.15
C GLY A 189 11.47 -7.01 10.44
N ASN A 190 12.41 -6.42 11.18
CA ASN A 190 13.66 -7.07 11.57
C ASN A 190 13.72 -7.27 13.09
N ILE A 191 13.62 -8.55 13.50
CA ILE A 191 13.75 -9.02 14.89
C ILE A 191 15.11 -8.63 15.51
N PHE A 192 16.12 -8.34 14.69
CA PHE A 192 17.46 -7.93 15.15
C PHE A 192 17.71 -6.42 15.07
N SER A 193 16.69 -5.61 14.78
CA SER A 193 16.84 -4.16 14.78
C SER A 193 17.10 -3.64 16.20
N LYS A 194 17.83 -2.53 16.32
CA LYS A 194 18.07 -1.86 17.61
C LYS A 194 16.83 -1.08 18.10
N PHE A 195 15.94 -0.72 17.18
CA PHE A 195 14.68 -0.02 17.45
C PHE A 195 13.52 -0.97 17.16
N GLN A 196 13.25 -1.86 18.10
CA GLN A 196 12.12 -2.78 18.04
C GLN A 196 10.87 -2.01 18.45
N TYR A 197 9.95 -1.87 17.51
CA TYR A 197 8.60 -1.41 17.77
C TYR A 197 7.63 -2.43 17.17
N GLU A 198 6.54 -2.65 17.89
CA GLU A 198 5.48 -3.55 17.46
C GLU A 198 4.25 -2.72 17.13
N ASP A 199 3.46 -3.25 16.20
CA ASP A 199 2.12 -2.76 15.96
C ASP A 199 1.26 -2.81 17.24
N LEU A 200 0.48 -1.77 17.51
CA LEU A 200 -0.33 -1.66 18.74
C LEU A 200 -1.35 -2.80 18.85
N LYS A 201 -2.08 -3.09 17.77
CA LYS A 201 -3.09 -4.13 17.76
C LYS A 201 -2.45 -5.50 17.97
N LYS A 202 -1.35 -5.75 17.26
CA LYS A 202 -0.59 -6.99 17.41
C LYS A 202 -0.05 -7.20 18.82
N ALA A 203 0.48 -6.15 19.46
CA ALA A 203 0.97 -6.22 20.83
C ALA A 203 -0.14 -6.59 21.84
N HIS A 204 -1.40 -6.22 21.56
CA HIS A 204 -2.55 -6.54 22.39
C HIS A 204 -3.16 -7.92 22.08
N GLU A 205 -3.15 -8.36 20.83
CA GLU A 205 -3.75 -9.64 20.40
C GLU A 205 -2.79 -10.83 20.59
N GLU A 206 -1.49 -10.66 20.29
CA GLU A 206 -0.47 -11.72 20.31
C GLU A 206 0.25 -11.85 21.66
N THR A 207 -0.52 -11.98 22.74
CA THR A 207 0.03 -12.11 24.11
C THR A 207 0.58 -13.50 24.43
N LEU A 208 0.22 -14.52 23.66
CA LEU A 208 0.59 -15.92 23.91
C LEU A 208 1.36 -16.52 22.74
N ILE A 209 2.43 -17.26 23.07
CA ILE A 209 3.15 -18.07 22.08
C ILE A 209 2.24 -19.25 21.68
N PRO A 210 1.92 -19.42 20.39
CA PRO A 210 0.91 -20.36 19.83
C PRO A 210 1.42 -21.80 19.75
N VAL A 211 2.03 -22.29 20.84
CA VAL A 211 2.56 -23.66 20.92
C VAL A 211 1.74 -24.41 21.95
N SER A 212 0.85 -25.27 21.45
CA SER A 212 0.06 -26.20 22.26
C SER A 212 0.77 -27.55 22.41
N GLN A 213 0.41 -28.31 23.43
CA GLN A 213 0.94 -29.65 23.67
C GLN A 213 0.61 -30.61 22.52
N ASN A 214 -0.60 -30.51 21.95
CA ASN A 214 -1.04 -31.31 20.81
C ASN A 214 -0.14 -31.08 19.58
N LEU A 215 0.30 -29.83 19.35
CA LEU A 215 1.20 -29.50 18.24
C LEU A 215 2.57 -30.18 18.42
N LEU A 216 3.10 -30.17 19.64
CA LEU A 216 4.37 -30.82 19.97
C LEU A 216 4.33 -32.33 19.71
N GLU A 217 3.21 -32.98 19.97
CA GLU A 217 3.01 -34.41 19.71
C GLU A 217 2.90 -34.74 18.23
N SER A 218 2.31 -33.85 17.42
CA SER A 218 2.17 -34.03 15.97
C SER A 218 3.48 -33.87 15.18
N ARG A 219 4.45 -33.14 15.73
CA ARG A 219 5.73 -32.84 15.07
C ARG A 219 6.81 -33.85 15.44
N HIS A 220 7.74 -34.08 14.52
CA HIS A 220 8.89 -34.94 14.77
C HIS A 220 9.75 -34.37 15.91
N GLN A 221 9.96 -35.17 16.96
CA GLN A 221 10.75 -34.81 18.12
C GLN A 221 12.13 -35.45 18.03
N TYR A 222 13.16 -34.62 18.19
CA TYR A 222 14.55 -35.05 18.19
C TYR A 222 14.98 -35.42 19.60
N LYS A 223 15.71 -36.54 19.75
CA LYS A 223 16.22 -36.97 21.05
C LYS A 223 17.38 -36.09 21.53
N ASN A 224 18.16 -35.54 20.59
CA ASN A 224 19.26 -34.64 20.88
C ASN A 224 19.55 -33.68 19.72
N THR A 225 20.33 -32.64 20.00
CA THR A 225 20.76 -31.64 19.02
C THR A 225 21.58 -32.24 17.87
N GLY A 226 22.32 -33.33 18.12
CA GLY A 226 23.11 -34.01 17.10
C GLY A 226 22.26 -34.70 16.02
N GLU A 227 21.14 -35.30 16.41
CA GLU A 227 20.17 -35.91 15.49
C GLU A 227 19.54 -34.84 14.57
N LEU A 228 19.10 -33.72 15.15
CA LEU A 228 18.58 -32.58 14.41
C LEU A 228 19.59 -32.01 13.40
N VAL A 229 20.86 -31.87 13.80
CA VAL A 229 21.92 -31.37 12.91
C VAL A 229 22.19 -32.37 11.77
N ARG A 230 22.14 -33.68 12.03
CA ARG A 230 22.34 -34.71 10.99
C ARG A 230 21.21 -34.71 9.97
N GLU A 231 19.96 -34.65 10.41
CA GLU A 231 18.83 -34.60 9.50
C GLU A 231 18.89 -33.34 8.62
N ARG A 232 19.14 -32.17 9.21
CA ARG A 232 19.30 -30.91 8.45
C ARG A 232 20.44 -30.94 7.43
N LYS A 233 21.51 -31.71 7.68
CA LYS A 233 22.62 -31.85 6.72
C LYS A 233 22.30 -32.80 5.58
N ASN A 234 21.48 -33.82 5.84
CA ASN A 234 21.16 -34.85 4.86
C ASN A 234 19.97 -34.45 3.97
N ASN A 235 19.02 -33.67 4.49
CA ASN A 235 17.80 -33.25 3.80
C ASN A 235 17.89 -31.79 3.30
N ILE A 236 18.95 -31.45 2.57
CA ILE A 236 19.00 -30.17 1.81
C ILE A 236 18.67 -30.51 0.36
N ASP A 237 17.37 -30.52 0.03
CA ASP A 237 16.97 -30.52 -1.37
C ASP A 237 17.31 -29.15 -1.97
N LEU A 238 18.31 -29.13 -2.85
CA LEU A 238 18.61 -27.96 -3.67
C LEU A 238 17.57 -27.90 -4.78
N LEU A 239 16.93 -26.74 -4.94
CA LEU A 239 16.02 -26.50 -6.07
C LEU A 239 16.77 -26.69 -7.39
N SER A 240 16.07 -27.21 -8.39
CA SER A 240 16.60 -27.26 -9.75
C SER A 240 16.79 -25.84 -10.31
N GLU A 241 17.66 -25.70 -11.31
CA GLU A 241 17.87 -24.41 -11.99
C GLU A 241 16.58 -23.86 -12.59
N GLN A 242 15.72 -24.74 -13.14
CA GLN A 242 14.43 -24.37 -13.70
C GLN A 242 13.49 -23.82 -12.62
N GLU A 243 13.30 -24.55 -11.52
CA GLU A 243 12.46 -24.10 -10.42
C GLU A 243 12.98 -22.79 -9.80
N SER A 244 14.31 -22.64 -9.67
CA SER A 244 14.90 -21.40 -9.15
C SER A 244 14.64 -20.21 -10.09
N ASN A 245 14.74 -20.42 -11.40
CA ASN A 245 14.46 -19.37 -12.38
C ASN A 245 12.98 -19.00 -12.39
N ASP A 246 12.08 -19.98 -12.28
CA ASP A 246 10.64 -19.75 -12.19
C ASP A 246 10.28 -18.94 -10.93
N ILE A 247 10.88 -19.27 -9.77
CA ILE A 247 10.71 -18.50 -8.54
C ILE A 247 11.20 -17.05 -8.73
N LEU A 248 12.36 -16.85 -9.38
CA LEU A 248 12.89 -15.52 -9.64
C LEU A 248 11.99 -14.71 -10.56
N GLN A 249 11.49 -15.31 -11.64
CA GLN A 249 10.57 -14.65 -12.57
C GLN A 249 9.25 -14.28 -11.89
N ASN A 250 8.67 -15.21 -11.12
CA ASN A 250 7.47 -14.96 -10.33
C ASN A 250 7.67 -13.83 -9.33
N LYS A 251 8.83 -13.78 -8.66
CA LYS A 251 9.20 -12.68 -7.77
C LYS A 251 9.25 -11.35 -8.51
N THR A 252 9.97 -11.28 -9.63
CA THR A 252 10.09 -10.04 -10.40
C THR A 252 8.74 -9.54 -10.95
N THR A 253 7.85 -10.47 -11.31
CA THR A 253 6.50 -10.14 -11.78
C THR A 253 5.65 -9.58 -10.66
N LYS A 254 5.64 -10.22 -9.49
CA LYS A 254 4.95 -9.69 -8.29
C LYS A 254 5.49 -8.33 -7.85
N ASP A 255 6.81 -8.16 -7.85
CA ASP A 255 7.44 -6.88 -7.49
C ASP A 255 7.03 -5.77 -8.48
N ASN A 256 6.97 -6.10 -9.78
CA ASN A 256 6.49 -5.16 -10.80
C ASN A 256 5.01 -4.85 -10.64
N GLU A 257 4.17 -5.83 -10.36
CA GLU A 257 2.73 -5.66 -10.10
C GLU A 257 2.49 -4.72 -8.91
N ILE A 258 3.10 -5.02 -7.76
CA ILE A 258 3.01 -4.21 -6.54
C ILE A 258 3.51 -2.78 -6.80
N SER A 259 4.67 -2.64 -7.44
CA SER A 259 5.25 -1.33 -7.74
C SER A 259 4.39 -0.52 -8.71
N SER A 260 3.78 -1.18 -9.70
CA SER A 260 2.93 -0.53 -10.69
C SER A 260 1.61 -0.07 -10.11
N ASN A 261 0.96 -0.93 -9.31
CA ASN A 261 -0.24 -0.60 -8.57
C ASN A 261 0.02 0.53 -7.57
N ARG A 262 1.18 0.51 -6.89
CA ARG A 262 1.61 1.61 -6.02
C ARG A 262 1.75 2.92 -6.78
N ALA A 263 2.47 2.90 -7.90
CA ALA A 263 2.66 4.09 -8.73
C ALA A 263 1.32 4.65 -9.22
N PHE A 264 0.41 3.79 -9.67
CA PHE A 264 -0.91 4.18 -10.14
C PHE A 264 -1.75 4.86 -9.05
N SER A 265 -1.81 4.25 -7.86
CA SER A 265 -2.51 4.82 -6.70
C SER A 265 -1.95 6.17 -6.29
N LEU A 266 -0.62 6.34 -6.28
CA LEU A 266 0.03 7.63 -5.97
C LEU A 266 -0.36 8.72 -6.98
N ILE A 267 -0.39 8.42 -8.29
CA ILE A 267 -0.83 9.40 -9.31
C ILE A 267 -2.28 9.80 -9.05
N LYS A 268 -3.16 8.83 -8.78
CA LYS A 268 -4.58 9.11 -8.55
C LYS A 268 -4.77 10.00 -7.34
N GLN A 269 -4.09 9.68 -6.23
CA GLN A 269 -4.08 10.51 -5.02
C GLN A 269 -3.51 11.91 -5.29
N GLU A 270 -2.45 12.04 -6.09
CA GLU A 270 -1.89 13.32 -6.48
C GLU A 270 -2.88 14.15 -7.32
N GLU A 271 -3.58 13.55 -8.28
CA GLU A 271 -4.61 14.22 -9.07
C GLU A 271 -5.74 14.74 -8.19
N GLU A 272 -6.23 13.91 -7.27
CA GLU A 272 -7.29 14.29 -6.33
C GLU A 272 -6.83 15.38 -5.37
N SER A 273 -5.64 15.26 -4.81
CA SER A 273 -5.02 16.27 -3.95
C SER A 273 -4.87 17.61 -4.68
N LYS A 274 -4.42 17.62 -5.94
CA LYS A 274 -4.37 18.83 -6.78
C LYS A 274 -5.75 19.42 -7.01
N LYS A 275 -6.77 18.60 -7.30
CA LYS A 275 -8.16 19.07 -7.45
C LYS A 275 -8.66 19.73 -6.16
N ARG A 276 -8.50 19.08 -5.00
CA ARG A 276 -8.90 19.60 -3.68
C ARG A 276 -8.16 20.88 -3.32
N ASN A 277 -6.84 20.92 -3.53
CA ASN A 277 -6.02 22.10 -3.30
C ASN A 277 -6.45 23.28 -4.19
N ASN A 278 -6.73 23.05 -5.47
CA ASN A 278 -7.24 24.08 -6.37
C ASN A 278 -8.60 24.63 -5.92
N LEU A 279 -9.51 23.77 -5.43
CA LEU A 279 -10.79 24.19 -4.88
C LEU A 279 -10.63 24.99 -3.59
N PHE A 280 -9.73 24.55 -2.70
CA PHE A 280 -9.37 25.24 -1.47
C PHE A 280 -8.88 26.67 -1.79
N TRP A 281 -7.88 26.80 -2.66
CA TRP A 281 -7.35 28.10 -3.09
C TRP A 281 -8.37 28.94 -3.85
N GLY A 282 -9.21 28.33 -4.68
CA GLY A 282 -10.28 29.01 -5.39
C GLY A 282 -11.28 29.67 -4.45
N GLN A 283 -11.75 28.94 -3.43
CA GLN A 283 -12.67 29.48 -2.42
C GLN A 283 -12.04 30.54 -1.55
N LEU A 284 -10.78 30.33 -1.17
CA LEU A 284 -9.99 31.29 -0.42
C LEU A 284 -9.86 32.63 -1.19
N LYS A 285 -9.57 32.59 -2.50
CA LYS A 285 -9.50 33.78 -3.37
C LYS A 285 -10.85 34.47 -3.57
N MET A 286 -11.95 33.73 -3.68
CA MET A 286 -13.30 34.33 -3.80
C MET A 286 -13.72 35.13 -2.57
N LEU A 287 -13.22 34.78 -1.39
CA LEU A 287 -13.53 35.46 -0.12
C LEU A 287 -12.72 36.74 0.10
N GLU A 288 -11.64 36.92 -0.63
CA GLU A 288 -10.94 38.20 -0.74
C GLU A 288 -11.74 39.19 -1.59
N ASN A 289 -12.29 38.72 -2.71
CA ASN A 289 -13.01 39.55 -3.68
C ASN A 289 -14.44 39.95 -3.26
N LYS A 290 -15.02 39.31 -2.23
CA LYS A 290 -16.26 39.79 -1.60
C LYS A 290 -15.93 40.92 -0.61
N LYS A 291 -15.63 42.09 -1.16
CA LYS A 291 -15.76 43.38 -0.49
C LYS A 291 -16.99 44.10 -1.05
#